data_AF-A0A950W8M9-F1
#
_entry.id   AF-A0A950W8M9-F1
#
_cell.length_a   1.000
_cell.length_b   1.000
_cell.length_c   1.000
_cell.angle_alpha   90.00
_cell.angle_beta   90.00
_cell.angle_gamma   90.00
#
_symmetry.space_group_name_H-M   'P 1'
#
loop_
_entity.id
_entity.type
_entity.pdbx_description
1 polymer ?
#
loop_
_entity_poly.entity_id
_entity_poly.type
_entity_poly.pdbx_seq_one_letter_code
_entity_poly.pdbx_strand_id
1 'polypeptide(L)'
;MSKEETGRSRGTHAMGNSVESTTTRKVASVQQWLMLRPVDTASYMTLVIGYLVSVLSEGRLTPLNFTTTTIINLLCGFLLWWLNTVSNTREWQRALVLAALSTLAFLNGLLATTGLWFNFLLYFVIVANTFIHLSLRKALIADLLLYLEVGLTFFLLDKWNGLSIDWLSMLSGFIFVGAFSLSNRLLNTERERSSRLLSQLETSNHELEAAHAQLQQYAKEVEELAITRERTRMAREIHDTLGHYLTIITIQLETISKLLERDPARAHVEIEEARRVAAQCMQEVRTAVAALRPTSIANLDLKQALIQLVSEFRSAVP
;
A
#
# COMPACT_ATOMS: atom_id res chain seq x y z
N MET A 1 26.53 -19.95 44.83
CA MET A 1 27.62 -19.43 43.97
C MET A 1 27.73 -20.33 42.76
N SER A 2 27.64 -19.93 41.49
CA SER A 2 27.37 -18.68 40.77
C SER A 2 27.11 -19.19 39.34
N LYS A 3 25.88 -19.16 38.79
CA LYS A 3 25.34 -18.10 37.92
C LYS A 3 26.43 -17.33 37.17
N GLU A 4 26.51 -17.56 35.85
CA GLU A 4 26.87 -16.64 34.75
C GLU A 4 27.62 -17.38 33.63
N GLU A 5 26.91 -18.10 32.75
CA GLU A 5 27.47 -18.44 31.43
C GLU A 5 26.38 -18.90 30.43
N THR A 6 25.33 -18.09 30.26
CA THR A 6 24.36 -18.26 29.16
C THR A 6 23.88 -16.89 28.72
N GLY A 7 24.70 -16.17 27.97
CA GLY A 7 24.33 -14.83 27.52
C GLY A 7 25.33 -14.12 26.63
N ARG A 8 25.90 -14.78 25.61
CA ARG A 8 26.73 -14.07 24.62
C ARG A 8 26.96 -14.82 23.30
N SER A 9 25.91 -15.16 22.55
CA SER A 9 26.12 -15.66 21.17
C SER A 9 24.94 -15.53 20.22
N ARG A 10 24.09 -14.48 20.31
CA ARG A 10 22.98 -14.34 19.35
C ARG A 10 22.50 -12.89 19.11
N GLY A 11 23.42 -11.93 19.11
CA GLY A 11 23.08 -10.50 19.06
C GLY A 11 23.90 -9.63 18.09
N THR A 12 24.51 -10.19 17.04
CA THR A 12 25.39 -9.40 16.15
C THR A 12 25.14 -9.58 14.64
N HIS A 13 24.02 -10.19 14.23
CA HIS A 13 23.69 -10.33 12.80
C HIS A 13 22.36 -9.71 12.34
N ALA A 14 21.64 -9.00 13.21
CA ALA A 14 20.31 -8.45 12.89
C ALA A 14 20.16 -6.94 13.10
N MET A 15 21.27 -6.17 13.13
CA MET A 15 21.24 -4.72 13.39
C MET A 15 21.96 -3.88 12.33
N GLY A 16 22.30 -4.48 11.17
CA GLY A 16 23.03 -3.80 10.09
C GLY A 16 22.17 -3.24 8.95
N ASN A 17 20.91 -3.67 8.82
CA ASN A 17 20.08 -3.37 7.63
C ASN A 17 18.90 -2.42 7.89
N SER A 18 18.74 -1.87 9.09
CA SER A 18 17.58 -1.02 9.45
C SER A 18 17.89 0.48 9.58
N VAL A 19 19.12 0.91 9.28
CA VAL A 19 19.54 2.33 9.44
C VAL A 19 19.81 3.05 8.10
N GLU A 20 19.80 2.34 6.96
CA GLU A 20 20.07 2.97 5.65
C GLU A 20 18.85 3.59 4.95
N SER A 21 17.64 3.50 5.50
CA SER A 21 16.40 3.92 4.80
C SER A 21 15.94 5.35 5.10
N THR A 22 16.67 6.15 5.89
CA THR A 22 16.12 7.42 6.42
C THR A 22 17.08 8.61 6.34
N THR A 23 17.80 8.86 5.22
CA THR A 23 18.22 10.24 4.89
C THR A 23 18.85 10.48 3.50
N THR A 24 18.75 9.60 2.51
CA THR A 24 19.11 10.03 1.14
C THR A 24 17.93 10.77 0.54
N ARG A 25 17.87 12.10 0.75
CA ARG A 25 17.13 13.03 -0.10
C ARG A 25 17.75 12.90 -1.50
N LYS A 26 17.34 11.87 -2.26
CA LYS A 26 17.80 11.63 -3.63
C LYS A 26 17.63 12.94 -4.37
N VAL A 27 18.73 13.58 -4.74
CA VAL A 27 18.72 14.62 -5.76
C VAL A 27 18.11 13.94 -6.97
N ALA A 28 16.83 14.21 -7.23
CA ALA A 28 16.12 13.62 -8.35
C ALA A 28 16.98 13.89 -9.58
N SER A 29 17.32 12.84 -10.34
CA SER A 29 18.08 13.04 -11.57
C SER A 29 17.33 14.03 -12.45
N VAL A 30 18.02 14.80 -13.29
CA VAL A 30 17.37 15.78 -14.19
C VAL A 30 16.24 15.11 -14.99
N GLN A 31 16.44 13.85 -15.38
CA GLN A 31 15.44 13.00 -16.04
C GLN A 31 14.21 12.69 -15.16
N GLN A 32 14.42 12.47 -13.87
CA GLN A 32 13.33 12.26 -12.91
C GLN A 32 12.57 13.57 -12.64
N TRP A 33 13.25 14.72 -12.58
CA TRP A 33 12.58 16.03 -12.48
C TRP A 33 11.78 16.37 -13.76
N LEU A 34 12.35 16.08 -14.94
CA LEU A 34 11.69 16.19 -16.24
C LEU A 34 10.41 15.35 -16.31
N MET A 35 10.43 14.13 -15.79
CA MET A 35 9.26 13.26 -15.78
C MET A 35 8.23 13.60 -14.69
N LEU A 36 8.67 14.17 -13.56
CA LEU A 36 7.78 14.51 -12.44
C LEU A 36 6.95 15.78 -12.72
N ARG A 37 7.45 16.72 -13.55
CA ARG A 37 6.75 17.97 -13.89
C ARG A 37 6.87 18.33 -15.38
N PRO A 38 6.16 17.61 -16.27
CA PRO A 38 6.28 17.81 -17.71
C PRO A 38 5.79 19.19 -18.17
N VAL A 39 4.82 19.81 -17.49
CA VAL A 39 4.33 21.13 -17.87
C VAL A 39 5.28 22.25 -17.46
N ASP A 40 5.91 22.15 -16.29
CA ASP A 40 6.91 23.14 -15.83
C ASP A 40 8.10 23.14 -16.80
N THR A 41 8.58 21.96 -17.19
CA THR A 41 9.72 21.81 -18.11
C THR A 41 9.38 22.32 -19.51
N ALA A 42 8.20 21.99 -20.03
CA ALA A 42 7.69 22.55 -21.28
C ALA A 42 7.58 24.09 -21.22
N SER A 43 7.18 24.66 -20.08
CA SER A 43 7.08 26.12 -19.89
C SER A 43 8.45 26.80 -20.04
N TYR A 44 9.51 26.27 -19.40
CA TYR A 44 10.86 26.83 -19.54
C TYR A 44 11.43 26.63 -20.95
N MET A 45 11.22 25.47 -21.57
CA MET A 45 11.66 25.24 -22.94
C MET A 45 10.99 26.21 -23.92
N THR A 46 9.69 26.43 -23.77
CA THR A 46 8.92 27.36 -24.61
C THR A 46 9.39 28.80 -24.41
N LEU A 47 9.73 29.19 -23.17
CA LEU A 47 10.26 30.50 -22.84
C LEU A 47 11.65 30.75 -23.46
N VAL A 48 12.52 29.73 -23.45
CA VAL A 48 13.84 29.78 -24.13
C VAL A 48 13.68 29.82 -25.65
N ILE A 49 12.79 29.00 -26.22
CA ILE A 49 12.52 29.01 -27.66
C ILE A 49 11.96 30.36 -28.09
N GLY A 50 10.99 30.92 -27.36
CA GLY A 50 10.42 32.23 -27.64
C GLY A 50 11.47 33.34 -27.58
N TYR A 51 12.40 33.27 -26.62
CA TYR A 51 13.55 34.18 -26.57
C TYR A 51 14.45 34.05 -27.79
N LEU A 52 14.84 32.82 -28.14
CA LEU A 52 15.71 32.56 -29.30
C LEU A 52 15.06 33.02 -30.60
N VAL A 53 13.77 32.74 -30.80
CA VAL A 53 13.02 33.20 -31.98
C VAL A 53 12.99 34.73 -32.01
N SER A 54 12.70 35.38 -30.88
CA SER A 54 12.69 36.84 -30.78
C SER A 54 14.05 37.46 -31.10
N VAL A 55 15.17 36.83 -30.73
CA VAL A 55 16.51 37.37 -31.01
C VAL A 55 16.98 37.02 -32.44
N LEU A 56 16.66 35.83 -32.94
CA LEU A 56 17.19 35.31 -34.22
C LEU A 56 16.38 35.74 -35.44
N SER A 57 15.10 36.09 -35.30
CA SER A 57 14.27 36.46 -36.45
C SER A 57 14.54 37.87 -36.99
N GLU A 58 15.53 38.59 -36.46
CA GLU A 58 15.78 40.00 -36.76
C GLU A 58 17.06 40.28 -37.53
N GLY A 59 16.99 41.31 -38.38
CA GLY A 59 18.12 41.89 -39.10
C GLY A 59 18.74 43.15 -38.47
N ARG A 60 18.16 43.72 -37.38
CA ARG A 60 18.65 44.95 -36.71
C ARG A 60 18.46 44.94 -35.19
N LEU A 61 19.22 44.08 -34.49
CA LEU A 61 19.27 44.07 -33.02
C LEU A 61 20.02 45.31 -32.50
N THR A 62 19.31 46.22 -31.83
CA THR A 62 19.98 47.27 -31.03
C THR A 62 20.37 46.72 -29.65
N PRO A 63 21.50 47.18 -29.06
CA PRO A 63 21.90 46.73 -27.72
C PRO A 63 20.82 46.94 -26.65
N LEU A 64 20.04 48.02 -26.77
CA LEU A 64 18.96 48.34 -25.84
C LEU A 64 17.84 47.28 -25.90
N ASN A 65 17.33 46.99 -27.09
CA ASN A 65 16.27 45.98 -27.30
C ASN A 65 16.68 44.59 -26.83
N PHE A 66 17.95 44.21 -27.08
CA PHE A 66 18.48 42.94 -26.61
C PHE A 66 18.48 42.86 -25.08
N THR A 67 18.95 43.90 -24.41
CA THR A 67 19.00 43.92 -22.93
C THR A 67 17.61 43.92 -22.32
N THR A 68 16.66 44.69 -22.86
CA THR A 68 15.28 44.75 -22.32
C THR A 68 14.55 43.43 -22.49
N THR A 69 14.61 42.81 -23.68
CA THR A 69 13.99 41.49 -23.93
C THR A 69 14.61 40.41 -23.04
N THR A 70 15.93 40.44 -22.84
CA THR A 70 16.62 39.47 -21.97
C THR A 70 16.20 39.65 -20.51
N ILE A 71 16.12 40.89 -20.01
CA ILE A 71 15.66 41.16 -18.63
C ILE A 71 14.22 40.68 -18.43
N ILE A 72 13.31 40.98 -19.37
CA ILE A 72 11.92 40.52 -19.27
C ILE A 72 11.85 39.00 -19.24
N ASN A 73 12.59 38.32 -20.11
CA ASN A 73 12.58 36.87 -20.19
C ASN A 73 13.13 36.20 -18.91
N LEU A 74 14.21 36.75 -18.33
CA LEU A 74 14.75 36.32 -17.04
C LEU A 74 13.76 36.55 -15.89
N LEU A 75 13.06 37.69 -15.87
CA LEU A 75 12.02 37.97 -14.88
C LEU A 75 10.85 36.99 -15.01
N CYS A 76 10.40 36.69 -16.24
CA CYS A 76 9.39 35.67 -16.48
C CYS A 76 9.83 34.29 -15.99
N GLY A 77 11.08 33.90 -16.28
CA GLY A 77 11.66 32.65 -15.78
C GLY A 77 11.69 32.58 -14.24
N PHE A 78 12.10 33.67 -13.59
CA PHE A 78 12.13 33.77 -12.13
C PHE A 78 10.72 33.67 -11.50
N LEU A 79 9.74 34.38 -12.08
CA LEU A 79 8.35 34.34 -11.61
C LEU A 79 7.71 32.97 -11.79
N LEU A 80 7.97 32.28 -12.93
CA LEU A 80 7.53 30.90 -13.15
C LEU A 80 8.18 29.94 -12.15
N TRP A 81 9.47 30.12 -11.87
CA TRP A 81 10.17 29.34 -10.86
C TRP A 81 9.58 29.53 -9.47
N TRP A 82 9.30 30.77 -9.09
CA TRP A 82 8.62 31.08 -7.83
C TRP A 82 7.24 30.42 -7.76
N LEU A 83 6.43 30.58 -8.81
CA LEU A 83 5.07 30.03 -8.90
C LEU A 83 5.05 28.51 -8.74
N ASN A 84 5.99 27.81 -9.37
CA ASN A 84 6.05 26.35 -9.36
C ASN A 84 6.75 25.77 -8.12
N THR A 85 7.68 26.49 -7.51
CA THR A 85 8.45 26.00 -6.35
C THR A 85 7.70 26.23 -5.04
N VAL A 86 7.02 27.38 -4.89
CA VAL A 86 6.40 27.77 -3.62
C VAL A 86 4.98 27.23 -3.52
N SER A 87 4.86 25.97 -3.09
CA SER A 87 3.60 25.20 -3.06
C SER A 87 2.56 25.67 -2.05
N ASN A 88 2.94 26.40 -1.00
CA ASN A 88 2.04 26.79 0.10
C ASN A 88 1.50 28.24 0.02
N THR A 89 1.48 28.82 -1.18
CA THR A 89 0.95 30.18 -1.40
C THR A 89 -0.57 30.19 -1.52
N ARG A 90 -1.22 31.25 -1.01
CA ARG A 90 -2.66 31.47 -1.17
C ARG A 90 -2.98 31.75 -2.65
N GLU A 91 -4.19 31.40 -3.09
CA GLU A 91 -4.62 31.56 -4.49
C GLU A 91 -4.45 32.99 -5.03
N TRP A 92 -4.72 34.02 -4.21
CA TRP A 92 -4.53 35.43 -4.63
C TRP A 92 -3.07 35.80 -4.90
N GLN A 93 -2.10 35.19 -4.19
CA GLN A 93 -0.68 35.43 -4.44
C GLN A 93 -0.27 34.85 -5.80
N ARG A 94 -0.80 33.68 -6.16
CA ARG A 94 -0.59 33.07 -7.48
C ARG A 94 -1.23 33.90 -8.58
N ALA A 95 -2.44 34.42 -8.35
CA ALA A 95 -3.11 35.32 -9.27
C ALA A 95 -2.29 36.61 -9.51
N LEU A 96 -1.68 37.19 -8.47
CA LEU A 96 -0.79 38.35 -8.61
C LEU A 96 0.46 38.04 -9.43
N VAL A 97 1.10 36.88 -9.21
CA VAL A 97 2.27 36.46 -10.00
C VAL A 97 1.89 36.25 -11.47
N LEU A 98 0.73 35.65 -11.74
CA LEU A 98 0.22 35.46 -13.10
C LEU A 98 -0.15 36.79 -13.77
N ALA A 99 -0.68 37.76 -13.02
CA ALA A 99 -0.92 39.12 -13.52
C ALA A 99 0.38 39.89 -13.78
N ALA A 100 1.42 39.67 -12.96
CA ALA A 100 2.75 40.23 -13.22
C ALA A 100 3.37 39.61 -14.49
N LEU A 101 3.20 38.30 -14.69
CA LEU A 101 3.61 37.61 -15.92
C LEU A 101 2.87 38.13 -17.15
N SER A 102 1.55 38.37 -17.07
CA SER A 102 0.80 38.97 -18.19
C SER A 102 1.28 40.39 -18.47
N THR A 103 1.50 41.21 -17.44
CA THR A 103 2.05 42.56 -17.60
C THR A 103 3.42 42.54 -18.31
N LEU A 104 4.30 41.59 -17.95
CA LEU A 104 5.58 41.40 -18.63
C LEU A 104 5.42 40.93 -20.08
N ALA A 105 4.43 40.07 -20.36
CA ALA A 105 4.06 39.64 -21.72
C ALA A 105 3.60 40.80 -22.58
N PHE A 106 2.73 41.66 -22.03
CA PHE A 106 2.26 42.89 -22.68
C PHE A 106 3.42 43.84 -22.99
N LEU A 107 4.28 44.11 -22.02
CA LEU A 107 5.46 44.96 -22.20
C LEU A 107 6.41 44.38 -23.26
N ASN A 108 6.60 43.07 -23.28
CA ASN A 108 7.38 42.41 -24.32
C ASN A 108 6.73 42.53 -25.71
N GLY A 109 5.40 42.44 -25.77
CA GLY A 109 4.64 42.65 -27.01
C GLY A 109 4.78 44.07 -27.57
N LEU A 110 4.78 45.09 -26.70
CA LEU A 110 4.99 46.49 -27.10
C LEU A 110 6.39 46.76 -27.65
N LEU A 111 7.40 45.98 -27.25
CA LEU A 111 8.73 46.07 -27.83
C LEU A 111 8.73 45.76 -29.34
N ALA A 112 7.68 45.13 -29.88
CA ALA A 112 7.55 44.95 -31.32
C ALA A 112 7.46 46.27 -32.12
N THR A 113 7.14 47.39 -31.47
CA THR A 113 7.27 48.75 -32.07
C THR A 113 8.71 49.08 -32.47
N THR A 114 9.69 48.53 -31.75
CA THR A 114 11.12 48.78 -31.96
C THR A 114 11.71 47.91 -33.06
N GLY A 115 10.88 47.13 -33.76
CA GLY A 115 11.29 46.15 -34.76
C GLY A 115 11.45 44.73 -34.21
N LEU A 116 11.22 44.53 -32.90
CA LEU A 116 11.33 43.21 -32.30
C LEU A 116 10.21 42.25 -32.78
N TRP A 117 10.49 40.96 -32.88
CA TRP A 117 9.43 39.98 -33.20
C TRP A 117 8.47 39.76 -32.03
N PHE A 118 7.17 39.59 -32.33
CA PHE A 118 6.13 39.44 -31.32
C PHE A 118 6.15 38.03 -30.71
N ASN A 119 6.57 37.92 -29.45
CA ASN A 119 6.73 36.64 -28.75
C ASN A 119 5.39 36.09 -28.19
N PHE A 120 4.53 35.58 -29.08
CA PHE A 120 3.24 34.99 -28.69
C PHE A 120 3.40 33.73 -27.82
N LEU A 121 4.53 33.02 -27.91
CA LEU A 121 4.79 31.81 -27.13
C LEU A 121 4.75 32.04 -25.62
N LEU A 122 5.09 33.26 -25.18
CA LEU A 122 5.03 33.64 -23.76
C LEU A 122 3.59 33.62 -23.23
N TYR A 123 2.60 33.98 -24.06
CA TYR A 123 1.19 33.90 -23.69
C TYR A 123 0.74 32.46 -23.49
N PHE A 124 1.15 31.53 -24.36
CA PHE A 124 0.83 30.09 -24.20
C PHE A 124 1.40 29.52 -22.89
N VAL A 125 2.59 29.94 -22.48
CA VAL A 125 3.15 29.55 -21.18
C VAL A 125 2.28 30.05 -20.04
N ILE A 126 1.79 31.29 -20.09
CA ILE A 126 0.92 31.85 -19.05
C ILE A 126 -0.42 31.11 -19.03
N VAL A 127 -1.03 30.85 -20.18
CA VAL A 127 -2.27 30.07 -20.30
C VAL A 127 -2.10 28.69 -19.66
N ALA A 128 -1.04 27.95 -19.97
CA ALA A 128 -0.82 26.65 -19.35
C ALA A 128 -0.75 26.73 -17.81
N ASN A 129 -0.07 27.76 -17.29
CA ASN A 129 0.11 27.95 -15.85
C ASN A 129 -1.15 28.47 -15.14
N THR A 130 -2.04 29.23 -15.80
CA THR A 130 -3.31 29.66 -15.19
C THR A 130 -4.21 28.46 -14.91
N PHE A 131 -4.31 27.49 -15.83
CA PHE A 131 -5.13 26.28 -15.63
C PHE A 131 -4.62 25.35 -14.53
N ILE A 132 -3.31 25.37 -14.28
CA ILE A 132 -2.68 24.61 -13.19
C ILE A 132 -2.98 25.24 -11.83
N HIS A 133 -2.76 26.55 -11.71
CA HIS A 133 -2.70 27.21 -10.40
C HIS A 133 -3.99 27.87 -9.95
N LEU A 134 -4.92 28.17 -10.86
CA LEU A 134 -6.20 28.79 -10.56
C LEU A 134 -7.37 27.78 -10.60
N SER A 135 -8.47 28.19 -9.97
CA SER A 135 -9.76 27.53 -10.17
C SER A 135 -10.25 27.66 -11.62
N LEU A 136 -10.98 26.66 -12.12
CA LEU A 136 -11.40 26.57 -13.53
C LEU A 136 -12.09 27.86 -14.04
N ARG A 137 -12.96 28.45 -13.22
CA ARG A 137 -13.68 29.69 -13.57
C ARG A 137 -12.72 30.87 -13.75
N LYS A 138 -11.76 31.02 -12.84
CA LYS A 138 -10.77 32.12 -12.89
C LYS A 138 -9.75 31.89 -14.02
N ALA A 139 -9.38 30.65 -14.29
CA ALA A 139 -8.50 30.30 -15.41
C ALA A 139 -9.14 30.68 -16.75
N LEU A 140 -10.44 30.36 -16.96
CA LEU A 140 -11.17 30.74 -18.19
C LEU A 140 -11.28 32.25 -18.36
N ILE A 141 -11.52 32.99 -17.27
CA ILE A 141 -11.55 34.47 -17.31
C ILE A 141 -10.15 35.01 -17.63
N ALA A 142 -9.10 34.49 -17.00
CA ALA A 142 -7.72 34.90 -17.25
C ALA A 142 -7.30 34.61 -18.70
N ASP A 143 -7.69 33.45 -19.25
CA ASP A 143 -7.44 33.07 -20.65
C ASP A 143 -8.09 34.04 -21.62
N LEU A 144 -9.36 34.40 -21.39
CA LEU A 144 -10.06 35.43 -22.16
C LEU A 144 -9.35 36.80 -22.06
N LEU A 145 -8.93 37.21 -20.86
CA LEU A 145 -8.22 38.47 -20.65
C LEU A 145 -6.88 38.49 -21.37
N LEU A 146 -6.11 37.40 -21.33
CA LEU A 146 -4.85 37.27 -22.06
C LEU A 146 -5.08 37.35 -23.58
N TYR A 147 -6.15 36.74 -24.09
CA TYR A 147 -6.50 36.84 -25.50
C TYR A 147 -6.83 38.29 -25.92
N LEU A 148 -7.59 39.01 -25.08
CA LEU A 148 -7.89 40.43 -25.30
C LEU A 148 -6.65 41.31 -25.20
N GLU A 149 -5.72 40.99 -24.30
CA GLU A 149 -4.44 41.68 -24.13
C GLU A 149 -3.55 41.56 -25.38
N VAL A 150 -3.50 40.37 -26.00
CA VAL A 150 -2.84 40.19 -27.29
C VAL A 150 -3.50 41.07 -28.34
N GLY A 151 -4.83 41.08 -28.41
CA GLY A 151 -5.57 41.93 -29.35
C GLY A 151 -5.30 43.41 -29.17
N LEU A 152 -5.28 43.88 -27.92
CA LEU A 152 -4.91 45.25 -27.58
C LEU A 152 -3.49 45.59 -28.05
N THR A 153 -2.55 44.65 -27.91
CA THR A 153 -1.18 44.83 -28.39
C THR A 153 -1.14 45.02 -29.90
N PHE A 154 -1.83 44.17 -30.67
CA PHE A 154 -1.89 44.33 -32.14
C PHE A 154 -2.58 45.62 -32.59
N PHE A 155 -3.61 46.05 -31.85
CA PHE A 155 -4.28 47.33 -32.07
C PHE A 155 -3.33 48.51 -31.84
N LEU A 156 -2.56 48.51 -30.75
CA LEU A 156 -1.57 49.55 -30.45
C LEU A 156 -0.40 49.59 -31.42
N LEU A 157 -0.07 48.45 -32.05
CA LEU A 157 0.99 48.34 -33.05
C LEU A 157 0.54 48.77 -34.46
N ASP A 158 -0.71 49.21 -34.63
CA ASP A 158 -1.33 49.50 -35.94
C ASP A 158 -1.21 48.32 -36.93
N LYS A 159 -1.12 47.09 -36.38
CA LYS A 159 -1.08 45.83 -37.13
C LYS A 159 -2.44 45.13 -37.15
N TRP A 160 -3.47 45.82 -36.67
CA TRP A 160 -4.82 45.28 -36.62
C TRP A 160 -5.44 45.30 -38.02
N ASN A 161 -5.45 44.14 -38.67
CA ASN A 161 -6.04 43.97 -39.99
C ASN A 161 -7.46 43.38 -39.94
N GLY A 162 -8.15 43.49 -38.80
CA GLY A 162 -9.44 42.84 -38.57
C GLY A 162 -9.30 41.36 -38.20
N LEU A 163 -10.33 40.56 -38.53
CA LEU A 163 -10.33 39.11 -38.34
C LEU A 163 -9.46 38.42 -39.41
N SER A 164 -8.14 38.57 -39.28
CA SER A 164 -7.16 37.89 -40.14
C SER A 164 -7.04 36.40 -39.80
N ILE A 165 -6.46 35.62 -40.71
CA ILE A 165 -6.12 34.21 -40.48
C ILE A 165 -5.21 34.08 -39.24
N ASP A 166 -4.26 35.00 -39.06
CA ASP A 166 -3.35 35.02 -37.91
C ASP A 166 -4.09 35.09 -36.57
N TRP A 167 -5.18 35.87 -36.51
CA TRP A 167 -6.02 36.00 -35.32
C TRP A 167 -6.76 34.70 -35.01
N LEU A 168 -7.33 34.05 -36.02
CA LEU A 168 -8.01 32.76 -35.88
C LEU A 168 -7.02 31.64 -35.49
N SER A 169 -5.81 31.66 -36.03
CA SER A 169 -4.72 30.76 -35.64
C SER A 169 -4.27 30.97 -34.19
N MET A 170 -4.26 32.22 -33.71
CA MET A 170 -3.96 32.49 -32.30
C MET A 170 -5.07 31.97 -31.39
N LEU A 171 -6.35 32.19 -31.74
CA LEU A 171 -7.49 31.68 -30.99
C LEU A 171 -7.43 30.15 -30.86
N SER A 172 -7.14 29.45 -31.95
CA SER A 172 -7.02 27.99 -31.91
C SER A 172 -5.87 27.53 -31.01
N GLY A 173 -4.76 28.27 -30.96
CA GLY A 173 -3.66 28.04 -30.02
C GLY A 173 -4.06 28.20 -28.55
N PHE A 174 -4.78 29.28 -28.20
CA PHE A 174 -5.30 29.48 -26.84
C PHE A 174 -6.25 28.36 -26.43
N ILE A 175 -7.22 28.02 -27.30
CA ILE A 175 -8.17 26.92 -27.07
C ILE A 175 -7.42 25.60 -26.90
N PHE A 176 -6.44 25.31 -27.77
CA PHE A 176 -5.66 24.08 -27.71
C PHE A 176 -4.86 23.97 -26.41
N VAL A 177 -4.10 25.01 -26.05
CA VAL A 177 -3.28 25.01 -24.82
C VAL A 177 -4.16 24.96 -23.57
N GLY A 178 -5.27 25.69 -23.54
CA GLY A 178 -6.24 25.64 -22.44
C GLY A 178 -6.88 24.26 -22.29
N ALA A 179 -7.36 23.67 -23.39
CA ALA A 179 -7.95 22.32 -23.39
C ALA A 179 -6.93 21.24 -23.02
N PHE A 180 -5.70 21.32 -23.54
CA PHE A 180 -4.62 20.41 -23.22
C PHE A 180 -4.23 20.52 -21.74
N SER A 181 -4.15 21.73 -21.19
CA SER A 181 -3.83 21.96 -19.78
C SER A 181 -4.94 21.44 -18.86
N LEU A 182 -6.20 21.63 -19.25
CA LEU A 182 -7.36 21.06 -18.54
C LEU A 182 -7.35 19.53 -18.56
N SER A 183 -7.09 18.93 -19.73
CA SER A 183 -6.98 17.47 -19.87
C SER A 183 -5.88 16.90 -18.98
N ASN A 184 -4.70 17.50 -18.96
CA ASN A 184 -3.60 17.08 -18.09
C ASN A 184 -3.94 17.21 -16.61
N ARG A 185 -4.63 18.29 -16.20
CA ARG A 185 -5.10 18.45 -14.82
C ARG A 185 -6.03 17.31 -14.41
N LEU A 186 -6.99 16.95 -15.26
CA LEU A 186 -7.93 15.86 -15.01
C LEU A 186 -7.20 14.51 -14.93
N LEU A 187 -6.32 14.23 -15.89
CA LEU A 187 -5.53 13.00 -15.91
C LEU A 187 -4.65 12.86 -14.67
N ASN A 188 -3.99 13.93 -14.23
CA ASN A 188 -3.17 13.90 -13.04
C ASN A 188 -4.01 13.66 -11.77
N THR A 189 -5.18 14.27 -11.67
CA THR A 189 -6.09 14.01 -10.52
C THR A 189 -6.58 12.57 -10.48
N GLU A 190 -6.90 11.96 -11.64
CA GLU A 190 -7.32 10.55 -11.71
C GLU A 190 -6.17 9.59 -11.40
N ARG A 191 -4.96 9.89 -11.90
CA ARG A 191 -3.75 9.11 -11.58
C ARG A 191 -3.44 9.13 -10.08
N GLU A 192 -3.54 10.30 -9.45
CA GLU A 192 -3.36 10.41 -8.00
C GLU A 192 -4.41 9.62 -7.22
N ARG A 193 -5.68 9.65 -7.65
CA ARG A 193 -6.76 8.85 -7.03
C ARG A 193 -6.50 7.35 -7.16
N SER A 194 -6.16 6.89 -8.35
CA SER A 194 -5.89 5.48 -8.63
C SER A 194 -4.70 4.98 -7.80
N SER A 195 -3.61 5.76 -7.72
CA SER A 195 -2.45 5.40 -6.91
C SER A 195 -2.79 5.31 -5.41
N ARG A 196 -3.62 6.22 -4.88
CA ARG A 196 -4.08 6.15 -3.48
C ARG A 196 -4.93 4.90 -3.24
N LEU A 197 -5.87 4.58 -4.13
CA LEU A 197 -6.72 3.39 -4.00
C LEU A 197 -5.90 2.09 -4.02
N LEU A 198 -4.91 2.01 -4.92
CA LEU A 198 -3.99 0.85 -4.95
C LEU A 198 -3.23 0.70 -3.65
N SER A 199 -2.69 1.80 -3.09
CA SER A 199 -1.98 1.76 -1.80
C SER A 199 -2.88 1.33 -0.64
N GLN A 200 -4.15 1.72 -0.67
CA GLN A 200 -5.14 1.30 0.33
C GLN A 200 -5.47 -0.20 0.19
N LEU A 201 -5.61 -0.68 -1.04
CA LEU A 201 -5.86 -2.09 -1.32
C LEU A 201 -4.69 -2.96 -0.83
N GLU A 202 -3.45 -2.55 -1.11
CA GLU A 202 -2.25 -3.25 -0.63
C GLU A 202 -2.21 -3.30 0.90
N THR A 203 -2.48 -2.18 1.57
CA THR A 203 -2.51 -2.11 3.04
C THR A 203 -3.59 -3.05 3.61
N SER A 204 -4.80 -3.01 3.06
CA SER A 204 -5.91 -3.85 3.52
C SER A 204 -5.65 -5.35 3.28
N ASN A 205 -5.03 -5.71 2.14
CA ASN A 205 -4.62 -7.08 1.88
C ASN A 205 -3.61 -7.57 2.92
N HIS A 206 -2.60 -6.75 3.26
CA HIS A 206 -1.64 -7.10 4.30
C HIS A 206 -2.28 -7.26 5.68
N GLU A 207 -3.24 -6.41 6.04
CA GLU A 207 -4.01 -6.56 7.27
C GLU A 207 -4.83 -7.86 7.28
N LEU A 208 -5.46 -8.21 6.16
CA LEU A 208 -6.22 -9.45 6.01
C LEU A 208 -5.32 -10.67 6.10
N GLU A 209 -4.15 -10.66 5.46
CA GLU A 209 -3.14 -11.72 5.53
C GLU A 209 -2.68 -11.93 6.98
N ALA A 210 -2.39 -10.85 7.70
CA ALA A 210 -1.98 -10.91 9.11
C ALA A 210 -3.11 -11.46 10.01
N ALA A 211 -4.35 -11.01 9.82
CA ALA A 211 -5.50 -11.52 10.56
C ALA A 211 -5.75 -13.00 10.27
N HIS A 212 -5.63 -13.43 9.00
CA HIS A 212 -5.77 -14.82 8.62
C HIS A 212 -4.69 -15.70 9.25
N ALA A 213 -3.43 -15.24 9.27
CA ALA A 213 -2.34 -15.93 9.96
C ALA A 213 -2.60 -16.08 11.47
N GLN A 214 -3.12 -15.04 12.12
CA GLN A 214 -3.51 -15.09 13.54
C GLN A 214 -4.66 -16.09 13.79
N LEU A 215 -5.70 -16.08 12.95
CA LEU A 215 -6.81 -17.04 13.06
C LEU A 215 -6.32 -18.48 12.90
N GLN A 216 -5.41 -18.74 11.95
CA GLN A 216 -4.80 -20.06 11.78
C GLN A 216 -3.99 -20.48 13.01
N GLN A 217 -3.26 -19.56 13.64
CA GLN A 217 -2.54 -19.84 14.87
C GLN A 217 -3.51 -20.16 16.01
N TYR A 218 -4.55 -19.34 16.23
CA TYR A 218 -5.56 -19.60 17.25
C TYR A 218 -6.29 -20.92 17.03
N ALA A 219 -6.60 -21.27 15.77
CA ALA A 219 -7.23 -22.55 15.46
C ALA A 219 -6.35 -23.74 15.90
N LYS A 220 -5.02 -23.67 15.67
CA LYS A 220 -4.07 -24.69 16.14
C LYS A 220 -4.00 -24.75 17.67
N GLU A 221 -3.92 -23.60 18.33
CA GLU A 221 -3.89 -23.55 19.80
C GLU A 221 -5.17 -24.13 20.42
N VAL A 222 -6.34 -23.84 19.83
CA VAL A 222 -7.62 -24.40 20.26
C VAL A 222 -7.66 -25.91 20.02
N GLU A 223 -7.16 -26.41 18.90
CA GLU A 223 -7.06 -27.84 18.60
C GLU A 223 -6.19 -28.57 19.64
N GLU A 224 -4.98 -28.07 19.93
CA GLU A 224 -4.08 -28.66 20.93
C GLU A 224 -4.70 -28.66 22.33
N LEU A 225 -5.39 -27.57 22.69
CA LEU A 225 -6.09 -27.46 23.96
C LEU A 225 -7.28 -28.41 24.05
N ALA A 226 -8.04 -28.58 22.97
CA ALA A 226 -9.14 -29.54 22.89
C ALA A 226 -8.63 -30.97 23.07
N ILE A 227 -7.55 -31.35 22.36
CA ILE A 227 -6.89 -32.66 22.51
C ILE A 227 -6.45 -32.88 23.96
N THR A 228 -5.84 -31.88 24.59
CA THR A 228 -5.35 -31.99 25.98
C THR A 228 -6.48 -32.11 26.99
N ARG A 229 -7.57 -31.33 26.81
CA ARG A 229 -8.77 -31.43 27.64
C ARG A 229 -9.43 -32.79 27.52
N GLU A 230 -9.50 -33.32 26.30
CA GLU A 230 -10.10 -34.62 26.06
C GLU A 230 -9.29 -35.75 26.70
N ARG A 231 -7.96 -35.72 26.57
CA ARG A 231 -7.08 -36.66 27.32
C ARG A 231 -7.30 -36.59 28.82
N THR A 232 -7.46 -35.38 29.38
CA THR A 232 -7.69 -35.19 30.82
C THR A 232 -9.08 -35.68 31.26
N ARG A 233 -10.09 -35.52 30.39
CA ARG A 233 -11.44 -36.06 30.60
C ARG A 233 -11.41 -37.58 30.62
N MET A 234 -10.79 -38.20 29.61
CA MET A 234 -10.61 -39.65 29.51
C MET A 234 -9.83 -40.24 30.69
N ALA A 235 -8.76 -39.59 31.14
CA ALA A 235 -7.99 -40.05 32.30
C ALA A 235 -8.83 -40.11 33.59
N ARG A 236 -9.72 -39.12 33.80
CA ARG A 236 -10.66 -39.13 34.93
C ARG A 236 -11.71 -40.24 34.80
N GLU A 237 -12.28 -40.40 33.62
CA GLU A 237 -13.27 -41.47 33.36
C GLU A 237 -12.68 -42.87 33.59
N ILE A 238 -11.42 -43.09 33.19
CA ILE A 238 -10.67 -44.32 33.49
C ILE A 238 -10.45 -44.48 34.99
N HIS A 239 -10.05 -43.40 35.69
CA HIS A 239 -9.82 -43.43 37.14
C HIS A 239 -11.10 -43.74 37.94
N ASP A 240 -12.23 -43.13 37.55
CA ASP A 240 -13.52 -43.35 38.21
C ASP A 240 -14.00 -44.80 38.00
N THR A 241 -13.86 -45.32 36.78
CA THR A 241 -14.18 -46.72 36.45
C THR A 241 -13.30 -47.69 37.24
N LEU A 242 -11.98 -47.44 37.28
CA LEU A 242 -11.03 -48.20 38.10
C LEU A 242 -11.40 -48.19 39.58
N GLY A 243 -11.68 -47.00 40.13
CA GLY A 243 -12.05 -46.84 41.54
C GLY A 243 -13.33 -47.59 41.89
N HIS A 244 -14.32 -47.58 40.99
CA HIS A 244 -15.56 -48.33 41.15
C HIS A 244 -15.32 -49.84 41.23
N TYR A 245 -14.59 -50.42 40.27
CA TYR A 245 -14.26 -51.84 40.28
C TYR A 245 -13.43 -52.25 41.51
N LEU A 246 -12.46 -51.42 41.90
CA LEU A 246 -11.62 -51.70 43.08
C LEU A 246 -12.46 -51.70 44.37
N THR A 247 -13.47 -50.83 44.46
CA THR A 247 -14.42 -50.80 45.57
C THR A 247 -15.27 -52.07 45.60
N ILE A 248 -15.81 -52.51 44.46
CA ILE A 248 -16.57 -53.77 44.35
C ILE A 248 -15.73 -54.96 44.80
N ILE A 249 -14.50 -55.07 44.29
CA ILE A 249 -13.58 -56.16 44.63
C ILE A 249 -13.27 -56.14 46.14
N THR A 250 -13.04 -54.97 46.72
CA THR A 250 -12.77 -54.84 48.17
C THR A 250 -13.96 -55.34 49.01
N ILE A 251 -15.18 -54.97 48.65
CA ILE A 251 -16.41 -55.44 49.33
C ILE A 251 -16.60 -56.96 49.16
N GLN A 252 -16.32 -57.49 47.97
CA GLN A 252 -16.37 -58.93 47.71
C GLN A 252 -15.34 -59.68 48.57
N LEU A 253 -14.11 -59.18 48.68
CA LEU A 253 -13.05 -59.77 49.52
C LEU A 253 -13.42 -59.77 51.01
N GLU A 254 -14.03 -58.69 51.52
CA GLU A 254 -14.56 -58.66 52.89
C GLU A 254 -15.67 -59.70 53.10
N THR A 255 -16.53 -59.89 52.10
CA THR A 255 -17.62 -60.87 52.14
C THR A 255 -17.10 -62.30 52.11
N ILE A 256 -16.12 -62.59 51.24
CA ILE A 256 -15.40 -63.87 51.17
C ILE A 256 -14.76 -64.18 52.52
N SER A 257 -14.10 -63.20 53.15
CA SER A 257 -13.45 -63.37 54.45
C SER A 257 -14.43 -63.79 55.55
N LYS A 258 -15.66 -63.25 55.53
CA LYS A 258 -16.73 -63.63 56.48
C LYS A 258 -17.39 -64.99 56.16
N LEU A 259 -17.41 -65.39 54.88
CA LEU A 259 -18.00 -66.66 54.44
C LEU A 259 -17.06 -67.86 54.63
N LEU A 260 -15.74 -67.66 54.62
CA LEU A 260 -14.76 -68.74 54.73
C LEU A 260 -14.98 -69.65 55.96
N GLU A 261 -15.38 -69.07 57.09
CA GLU A 261 -15.62 -69.81 58.34
C GLU A 261 -17.01 -70.46 58.40
N ARG A 262 -17.98 -69.96 57.62
CA ARG A 262 -19.42 -70.27 57.79
C ARG A 262 -20.00 -71.10 56.65
N ASP A 263 -19.55 -70.85 55.41
CA ASP A 263 -19.97 -71.53 54.19
C ASP A 263 -18.84 -71.50 53.14
N PRO A 264 -17.92 -72.47 53.19
CA PRO A 264 -16.75 -72.52 52.30
C PRO A 264 -17.12 -72.68 50.82
N ALA A 265 -18.25 -73.34 50.53
CA ALA A 265 -18.70 -73.55 49.15
C ALA A 265 -19.15 -72.24 48.50
N ARG A 266 -19.92 -71.41 49.24
CA ARG A 266 -20.28 -70.06 48.76
C ARG A 266 -19.09 -69.12 48.69
N ALA A 267 -18.13 -69.22 49.61
CA ALA A 267 -16.89 -68.44 49.54
C ALA A 267 -16.12 -68.71 48.24
N HIS A 268 -16.06 -69.97 47.79
CA HIS A 268 -15.42 -70.32 46.52
C HIS A 268 -16.10 -69.70 45.29
N VAL A 269 -17.44 -69.61 45.29
CA VAL A 269 -18.19 -68.96 44.20
C VAL A 269 -17.91 -67.46 44.15
N GLU A 270 -17.90 -66.79 45.30
CA GLU A 270 -17.59 -65.35 45.38
C GLU A 270 -16.13 -65.03 44.97
N ILE A 271 -15.18 -65.93 45.24
CA ILE A 271 -13.79 -65.80 44.76
C ILE A 271 -13.72 -65.80 43.24
N GLU A 272 -14.43 -66.71 42.56
CA GLU A 272 -14.45 -66.75 41.10
C GLU A 272 -15.14 -65.51 40.50
N GLU A 273 -16.19 -65.02 41.15
CA GLU A 273 -16.86 -63.78 40.73
C GLU A 273 -15.93 -62.56 40.88
N ALA A 274 -15.21 -62.44 42.00
CA ALA A 274 -14.22 -61.39 42.20
C ALA A 274 -13.08 -61.45 41.16
N ARG A 275 -12.63 -62.66 40.81
CA ARG A 275 -11.64 -62.88 39.75
C ARG A 275 -12.18 -62.45 38.38
N ARG A 276 -13.45 -62.74 38.08
CA ARG A 276 -14.13 -62.32 36.85
C ARG A 276 -14.22 -60.79 36.75
N VAL A 277 -14.66 -60.13 37.83
CA VAL A 277 -14.76 -58.66 37.91
C VAL A 277 -13.39 -57.99 37.73
N ALA A 278 -12.35 -58.53 38.38
CA ALA A 278 -10.98 -58.03 38.21
C ALA A 278 -10.46 -58.19 36.78
N ALA A 279 -10.73 -59.34 36.14
CA ALA A 279 -10.35 -59.57 34.74
C ALA A 279 -11.08 -58.61 33.78
N GLN A 280 -12.37 -58.37 34.01
CA GLN A 280 -13.17 -57.42 33.23
C GLN A 280 -12.65 -55.98 33.38
N CYS A 281 -12.38 -55.54 34.61
CA CYS A 281 -11.77 -54.23 34.89
C CYS A 281 -10.45 -54.03 34.14
N MET A 282 -9.56 -55.04 34.20
CA MET A 282 -8.26 -54.99 33.50
C MET A 282 -8.43 -54.90 31.97
N GLN A 283 -9.43 -55.56 31.42
CA GLN A 283 -9.72 -55.50 29.99
C GLN A 283 -10.28 -54.14 29.56
N GLU A 284 -11.19 -53.55 30.35
CA GLU A 284 -11.74 -52.22 30.09
C GLU A 284 -10.66 -51.12 30.16
N VAL A 285 -9.77 -51.20 31.15
CA VAL A 285 -8.64 -50.27 31.30
C VAL A 285 -7.66 -50.39 30.14
N ARG A 286 -7.31 -51.62 29.74
CA ARG A 286 -6.42 -51.84 28.57
C ARG A 286 -7.02 -51.25 27.31
N THR A 287 -8.32 -51.42 27.11
CA THR A 287 -9.03 -50.88 25.94
C THR A 287 -9.05 -49.35 25.95
N ALA A 288 -9.34 -48.74 27.10
CA ALA A 288 -9.36 -47.27 27.24
C ALA A 288 -7.95 -46.63 27.11
N VAL A 289 -6.91 -47.27 27.65
CA VAL A 289 -5.52 -46.82 27.50
C VAL A 289 -5.01 -47.00 26.07
N ALA A 290 -5.43 -48.07 25.38
CA ALA A 290 -5.10 -48.26 23.96
C ALA A 290 -5.72 -47.15 23.09
N ALA A 291 -6.92 -46.68 23.40
CA ALA A 291 -7.57 -45.56 22.71
C ALA A 291 -6.88 -44.20 22.96
N LEU A 292 -6.12 -44.05 24.06
CA LEU A 292 -5.35 -42.84 24.38
C LEU A 292 -3.97 -42.78 23.72
N ARG A 293 -3.46 -43.90 23.20
CA ARG A 293 -2.19 -43.90 22.47
C ARG A 293 -2.36 -43.11 21.16
N PRO A 294 -1.41 -42.22 20.82
CA PRO A 294 -1.43 -41.58 19.51
C PRO A 294 -1.43 -42.68 18.46
N THR A 295 -2.49 -42.76 17.65
CA THR A 295 -2.53 -43.65 16.51
C THR A 295 -1.41 -43.23 15.57
N SER A 296 -0.40 -44.09 15.41
CA SER A 296 0.74 -43.90 14.49
C SER A 296 0.30 -43.67 13.03
N ILE A 297 -0.98 -43.93 12.75
CA ILE A 297 -1.70 -43.65 11.51
C ILE A 297 -1.70 -42.16 11.16
N ALA A 298 -1.60 -41.24 12.14
CA ALA A 298 -1.57 -39.80 11.89
C ALA A 298 -0.35 -39.32 11.07
N ASN A 299 0.70 -40.15 10.97
CA ASN A 299 1.91 -39.85 10.20
C ASN A 299 2.03 -40.65 8.89
N LEU A 300 1.02 -41.44 8.53
CA LEU A 300 1.01 -42.24 7.30
C LEU A 300 0.23 -41.50 6.20
N ASP A 301 0.73 -41.56 4.96
CA ASP A 301 -0.04 -41.14 3.79
C ASP A 301 -1.36 -41.94 3.72
N LEU A 302 -2.45 -41.33 3.25
CA LEU A 302 -3.81 -41.91 3.28
C LEU A 302 -3.82 -43.33 2.66
N LYS A 303 -3.06 -43.53 1.59
CA LYS A 303 -2.89 -44.82 0.94
C LYS A 303 -2.25 -45.87 1.85
N GLN A 304 -1.21 -45.49 2.60
CA GLN A 304 -0.51 -46.37 3.54
C GLN A 304 -1.38 -46.70 4.75
N ALA A 305 -2.11 -45.71 5.27
CA ALA A 305 -3.09 -45.89 6.33
C ALA A 305 -4.19 -46.90 5.93
N LEU A 306 -4.71 -46.79 4.70
CA LEU A 306 -5.74 -47.71 4.19
C LEU A 306 -5.22 -49.14 4.03
N ILE A 307 -4.01 -49.30 3.49
CA ILE A 307 -3.38 -50.62 3.32
C ILE A 307 -3.17 -51.30 4.67
N GLN A 308 -2.70 -50.55 5.67
CA GLN A 308 -2.46 -51.07 7.01
C GLN A 308 -3.77 -51.50 7.69
N LEU A 309 -4.82 -50.68 7.61
CA LEU A 309 -6.15 -50.98 8.13
C LEU A 309 -6.74 -52.26 7.50
N VAL A 310 -6.62 -52.39 6.17
CA VAL A 310 -7.08 -53.60 5.45
C VAL A 310 -6.29 -54.84 5.86
N SER A 311 -4.98 -54.71 6.12
CA SER A 311 -4.15 -55.83 6.58
C SER A 311 -4.51 -56.27 8.01
N GLU A 312 -4.76 -55.31 8.92
CA GLU A 312 -5.19 -55.60 10.29
C GLU A 312 -6.55 -56.28 10.30
N PHE A 313 -7.52 -55.80 9.50
CA PHE A 313 -8.84 -56.40 9.40
C PHE A 313 -8.80 -57.83 8.83
N ARG A 314 -7.93 -58.09 7.84
CA ARG A 314 -7.68 -59.45 7.32
C ARG A 314 -7.04 -60.39 8.34
N SER A 315 -6.28 -59.85 9.28
CA SER A 315 -5.62 -60.66 10.33
C SER A 315 -6.51 -60.92 11.55
N ALA A 316 -7.52 -60.07 11.79
CA ALA A 316 -8.42 -60.16 12.93
C ALA A 316 -9.68 -61.01 12.67
N VAL A 317 -10.00 -61.31 11.41
CA VAL A 317 -11.08 -62.23 11.03
C VAL A 317 -10.43 -63.57 10.65
N PRO A 318 -10.62 -64.65 11.42
CA PRO A 318 -10.06 -65.97 11.12
C PRO A 318 -10.65 -66.62 9.87
#